data_AF-R9IE33-F1
#
_entry.id   AF-R9IE33-F1
#
_cell.length_a   1.000
_cell.length_b   1.000
_cell.length_c   1.000
_cell.angle_alpha   90.00
_cell.angle_beta   90.00
_cell.angle_gamma   90.00
#
_symmetry.space_group_name_H-M   'P 1'
#
loop_
_entity.id
_entity.type
_entity.pdbx_description
1 polymer ?
#
loop_
_entity_poly.entity_id
_entity_poly.type
_entity_poly.pdbx_seq_one_letter_code
_entity_poly.pdbx_strand_id
1 'polypeptide(L)'
;MTRESEYIDTQILALRSKYHEIQSENHPVGNEIQIGTDRARLYKADLFDGACSIMLPETMTDMDSTDRAVIYQNRNRPQIIKADRDSGATIAFSMLPQTGEEEQRQMSEQMAAIRNDMKKIWKQNVFYDTGEVMAENTPVAWMDFRAYCLDGNLYSFLFMFQTQAQSVLGNFHCSFQIYDIWKPVIIKILTTIQAESR
;
A
#
# COMPACT_ATOMS: atom_id res chain seq x y z
N MET A 1 22.53 20.37 25.45
CA MET A 1 21.27 19.62 25.53
C MET A 1 21.59 18.23 26.05
N THR A 2 20.82 17.72 27.01
CA THR A 2 21.04 16.40 27.60
C THR A 2 20.31 15.32 26.77
N ARG A 3 20.88 14.11 26.67
CA ARG A 3 20.27 12.97 25.97
C ARG A 3 18.83 12.66 26.41
N GLU A 4 18.51 12.95 27.67
CA GLU A 4 17.16 12.80 28.22
C GLU A 4 16.16 13.77 27.60
N SER A 5 16.57 15.01 27.30
CA SER A 5 15.70 16.01 26.67
C SER A 5 15.32 15.61 25.23
N GLU A 6 16.29 15.13 24.46
CA GLU A 6 16.06 14.66 23.09
C GLU A 6 15.18 13.40 23.05
N TYR A 7 15.33 12.51 24.02
CA TYR A 7 14.49 11.31 24.16
C TYR A 7 13.03 11.69 24.45
N ILE A 8 12.79 12.60 25.40
CA ILE A 8 11.44 13.04 25.77
C ILE A 8 10.77 13.76 24.59
N ASP A 9 11.46 14.64 23.89
CA ASP A 9 10.92 15.34 22.72
C ASP A 9 10.53 14.38 21.61
N THR A 10 11.35 13.35 21.36
CA THR A 10 11.04 12.30 20.37
C THR A 10 9.78 11.51 20.74
N GLN A 11 9.61 11.17 22.02
CA GLN A 11 8.40 10.49 22.49
C GLN A 11 7.16 11.37 22.38
N ILE A 12 7.28 12.67 22.66
CA ILE A 12 6.17 13.64 22.50
C ILE A 12 5.76 13.76 21.03
N LEU A 13 6.72 13.83 20.11
CA LEU A 13 6.44 13.87 18.67
C LEU A 13 5.77 12.57 18.19
N ALA A 14 6.27 11.41 18.61
CA ALA A 14 5.67 10.11 18.26
C ALA A 14 4.23 9.96 18.80
N LEU A 15 3.98 10.40 20.05
CA LEU A 15 2.64 10.41 20.65
C LEU A 15 1.69 11.34 19.91
N ARG A 16 2.16 12.53 19.50
CA ARG A 16 1.35 13.46 18.70
C ARG A 16 1.05 12.91 17.31
N SER A 17 2.02 12.28 16.66
CA SER A 17 1.83 11.61 15.36
C SER A 17 0.75 10.54 15.49
N LYS A 18 0.89 9.64 16.48
CA LYS A 18 -0.07 8.56 16.74
C LYS A 18 -1.47 9.08 17.12
N TYR A 19 -1.54 10.17 17.88
CA TYR A 19 -2.81 10.80 18.23
C TYR A 19 -3.49 11.42 17.00
N HIS A 20 -2.74 12.08 16.12
CA HIS A 20 -3.24 12.60 14.86
C HIS A 20 -3.67 11.48 13.90
N GLU A 21 -2.93 10.37 13.87
CA GLU A 21 -3.23 9.16 13.12
C GLU A 21 -4.60 8.60 13.54
N ILE A 22 -4.81 8.38 14.85
CA ILE A 22 -6.08 7.93 15.45
C ILE A 22 -7.22 8.93 15.18
N GLN A 23 -6.97 10.24 15.27
CA GLN A 23 -7.97 11.28 14.97
C GLN A 23 -8.32 11.33 13.47
N SER A 24 -7.37 10.98 12.60
CA SER A 24 -7.53 10.96 11.16
C SER A 24 -8.22 9.71 10.64
N GLU A 25 -8.30 8.63 11.43
CA GLU A 25 -8.92 7.35 11.03
C GLU A 25 -10.34 7.58 10.44
N ASN A 26 -11.10 8.54 10.96
CA ASN A 26 -12.46 8.86 10.52
C ASN A 26 -12.62 10.11 9.62
N HIS A 27 -11.55 10.85 9.31
CA HIS A 27 -11.63 12.04 8.47
C HIS A 27 -11.34 11.70 7.01
N PRO A 28 -12.10 12.20 6.02
CA PRO A 28 -11.76 12.03 4.61
C PRO A 28 -10.33 12.49 4.32
N VAL A 29 -9.65 11.79 3.42
CA VAL A 29 -8.31 12.21 2.98
C VAL A 29 -8.42 13.58 2.32
N GLY A 30 -7.68 14.56 2.84
CA GLY A 30 -7.60 15.90 2.27
C GLY A 30 -6.63 15.97 1.09
N ASN A 31 -6.09 17.17 0.83
CA ASN A 31 -5.09 17.36 -0.24
C ASN A 31 -3.65 17.06 0.21
N GLU A 32 -3.45 16.72 1.49
CA GLU A 32 -2.14 16.43 2.07
C GLU A 32 -2.25 15.24 3.01
N ILE A 33 -1.15 14.50 3.16
CA ILE A 33 -1.01 13.40 4.11
C ILE A 33 0.28 13.54 4.90
N GLN A 34 0.24 13.13 6.17
CA GLN A 34 1.41 13.07 7.03
C GLN A 34 2.16 11.76 6.78
N ILE A 35 3.46 11.83 6.51
CA ILE A 35 4.35 10.68 6.33
C ILE A 35 5.50 10.85 7.31
N GLY A 36 5.40 10.20 8.47
CA GLY A 36 6.35 10.39 9.56
C GLY A 36 6.29 11.82 10.08
N THR A 37 7.40 12.55 10.03
CA THR A 37 7.45 13.98 10.40
C THR A 37 7.07 14.93 9.27
N ASP A 38 7.00 14.44 8.04
CA ASP A 38 6.83 15.27 6.85
C ASP A 38 5.38 15.30 6.37
N ARG A 39 5.05 16.32 5.58
CA ARG A 39 3.76 16.42 4.88
C ARG A 39 3.98 16.36 3.39
N ALA A 40 3.25 15.48 2.73
CA ALA A 40 3.22 15.36 1.29
C ALA A 40 1.86 15.81 0.76
N ARG A 41 1.86 16.59 -0.32
CA ARG A 41 0.65 16.81 -1.10
C ARG A 41 0.24 15.53 -1.80
N LEU A 42 -1.06 15.39 -2.00
CA LEU A 42 -1.64 14.26 -2.71
C LEU A 42 -2.08 14.70 -4.10
N TYR A 43 -1.83 13.83 -5.08
CA TYR A 43 -2.37 13.96 -6.43
C TYR A 43 -3.26 12.76 -6.75
N LYS A 44 -4.23 12.97 -7.62
CA LYS A 44 -5.07 11.89 -8.16
C LYS A 44 -4.28 11.15 -9.24
N ALA A 45 -3.98 9.88 -8.99
CA ALA A 45 -3.36 9.00 -9.97
C ALA A 45 -4.45 8.19 -10.69
N ASP A 46 -4.64 8.45 -11.98
CA ASP A 46 -5.49 7.61 -12.83
C ASP A 46 -4.73 6.33 -13.20
N LEU A 47 -5.40 5.19 -13.04
CA LEU A 47 -4.87 3.86 -13.27
C LEU A 47 -5.62 3.19 -14.42
N PHE A 48 -4.89 2.40 -15.21
CA PHE A 48 -5.42 1.57 -16.30
C PHE A 48 -6.36 2.33 -17.24
N ASP A 49 -5.84 3.40 -17.85
CA ASP A 49 -6.59 4.26 -18.77
C ASP A 49 -7.90 4.83 -18.18
N GLY A 50 -7.89 5.08 -16.86
CA GLY A 50 -9.01 5.69 -16.13
C GLY A 50 -10.02 4.69 -15.57
N ALA A 51 -9.76 3.38 -15.65
CA ALA A 51 -10.66 2.36 -15.07
C ALA A 51 -10.81 2.49 -13.54
N CYS A 52 -9.78 2.99 -12.87
CA CYS A 52 -9.86 3.39 -11.46
C CYS A 52 -8.83 4.48 -11.15
N SER A 53 -8.92 5.05 -9.95
CA SER A 53 -7.98 6.08 -9.48
C SER A 53 -7.75 5.98 -7.98
N ILE A 54 -6.67 6.58 -7.51
CA ILE A 54 -6.28 6.65 -6.09
C ILE A 54 -5.50 7.95 -5.84
N MET A 55 -5.64 8.53 -4.64
CA MET A 55 -4.79 9.64 -4.22
C MET A 55 -3.43 9.11 -3.75
N LEU A 56 -2.32 9.60 -4.30
CA LEU A 56 -0.97 9.23 -3.90
C LEU A 56 -0.16 10.45 -3.48
N PRO A 57 0.83 10.30 -2.57
CA PRO A 57 1.82 11.34 -2.30
C PRO A 57 2.51 11.79 -3.59
N GLU A 58 2.68 13.10 -3.79
CA GLU A 58 3.42 13.65 -4.95
C GLU A 58 4.87 13.14 -5.04
N THR A 59 5.42 12.62 -3.94
CA THR A 59 6.73 11.96 -3.93
C THR A 59 6.71 10.61 -4.66
N MET A 60 5.55 9.96 -4.78
CA MET A 60 5.38 8.71 -5.52
C MET A 60 5.11 8.98 -7.00
N THR A 61 6.17 8.91 -7.81
CA THR A 61 6.14 9.15 -9.25
C THR A 61 6.34 7.86 -10.04
N ASP A 62 6.07 7.86 -11.35
CA ASP A 62 6.31 6.68 -12.18
C ASP A 62 7.76 6.21 -12.06
N MET A 63 7.95 4.93 -11.74
CA MET A 63 9.28 4.32 -11.72
C MET A 63 9.88 4.39 -13.12
N ASP A 64 11.13 4.84 -13.22
CA ASP A 64 11.77 4.99 -14.51
C ASP A 64 11.97 3.63 -15.20
N SER A 65 12.08 3.68 -16.53
CA SER A 65 12.16 2.49 -17.36
C SER A 65 13.38 1.62 -17.07
N THR A 66 14.48 2.24 -16.64
CA THR A 66 15.74 1.53 -16.38
C THR A 66 15.64 0.74 -15.09
N ASP A 67 15.25 1.40 -13.99
CA ASP A 67 15.01 0.78 -12.70
C ASP A 67 13.93 -0.29 -12.80
N ARG A 68 12.86 0.00 -13.54
CA ARG A 68 11.79 -0.98 -13.80
C ARG A 68 12.31 -2.23 -14.51
N ALA A 69 13.22 -2.10 -15.48
CA ALA A 69 13.79 -3.24 -16.19
C ALA A 69 14.75 -4.07 -15.34
N VAL A 70 15.47 -3.42 -14.42
CA VAL A 70 16.43 -4.08 -13.51
C VAL A 70 15.70 -4.80 -12.37
N ILE A 71 14.72 -4.13 -11.74
CA ILE A 71 14.00 -4.62 -10.56
C ILE A 71 12.93 -5.64 -10.96
N TYR A 72 12.23 -5.44 -12.09
CA TYR A 72 11.11 -6.28 -12.53
C TYR A 72 11.41 -6.99 -13.86
N GLN A 73 12.36 -7.92 -13.82
CA GLN A 73 12.83 -8.68 -15.00
C GLN A 73 11.78 -9.67 -15.55
N ASN A 74 10.78 -10.04 -14.75
CA ASN A 74 9.76 -11.00 -15.14
C ASN A 74 8.72 -10.41 -16.10
N ARG A 75 8.19 -11.25 -16.99
CA ARG A 75 7.09 -10.88 -17.90
C ARG A 75 5.79 -10.52 -17.16
N ASN A 76 5.58 -11.10 -15.97
CA ASN A 76 4.43 -10.84 -15.10
C ASN A 76 4.64 -9.62 -14.18
N ARG A 77 5.39 -8.62 -14.65
CA ARG A 77 5.63 -7.39 -13.86
C ARG A 77 4.33 -6.58 -13.71
N PRO A 78 4.16 -5.85 -12.61
CA PRO A 78 3.04 -4.93 -12.47
C PRO A 78 2.97 -3.94 -13.62
N GLN A 79 1.76 -3.57 -14.02
CA GLN A 79 1.53 -2.67 -15.15
C GLN A 79 1.91 -1.24 -14.78
N ILE A 80 1.51 -0.80 -13.59
CA ILE A 80 1.77 0.54 -13.06
C ILE A 80 2.62 0.40 -11.81
N ILE A 81 3.69 1.18 -11.71
CA ILE A 81 4.62 1.16 -10.58
C ILE A 81 4.97 2.62 -10.27
N LYS A 82 4.62 3.07 -9.06
CA LYS A 82 4.96 4.39 -8.53
C LYS A 82 5.98 4.21 -7.40
N ALA A 83 7.01 5.03 -7.39
CA ALA A 83 8.09 4.95 -6.41
C ALA A 83 8.40 6.33 -5.82
N ASP A 84 8.65 6.33 -4.52
CA ASP A 84 9.28 7.41 -3.79
C ASP A 84 10.77 7.07 -3.68
N ARG A 85 11.61 7.80 -4.43
CA ARG A 85 13.04 7.51 -4.55
C ARG A 85 13.83 7.79 -3.28
N ASP A 86 13.38 8.75 -2.48
CA ASP A 86 14.09 9.19 -1.28
C ASP A 86 13.90 8.18 -0.15
N SER A 87 12.68 7.66 0.02
CA SER A 87 12.36 6.65 1.02
C SER A 87 12.57 5.21 0.55
N GLY A 88 12.66 4.99 -0.77
CA GLY A 88 12.66 3.66 -1.39
C GLY A 88 11.31 2.94 -1.32
N ALA A 89 10.24 3.65 -0.95
CA ALA A 89 8.89 3.10 -0.91
C ALA A 89 8.31 2.99 -2.32
N THR A 90 7.62 1.89 -2.62
CA THR A 90 7.07 1.62 -3.95
C THR A 90 5.66 1.06 -3.82
N ILE A 91 4.75 1.54 -4.66
CA ILE A 91 3.40 1.00 -4.83
C ILE A 91 3.19 0.58 -6.27
N ALA A 92 2.70 -0.63 -6.47
CA ALA A 92 2.52 -1.23 -7.78
C ALA A 92 1.11 -1.79 -7.93
N PHE A 93 0.58 -1.73 -9.15
CA PHE A 93 -0.77 -2.17 -9.49
C PHE A 93 -0.74 -3.10 -10.70
N SER A 94 -1.47 -4.21 -10.56
CA SER A 94 -1.67 -5.22 -11.59
C SER A 94 -3.15 -5.50 -11.75
N MET A 95 -3.61 -5.49 -13.00
CA MET A 95 -4.95 -5.91 -13.36
C MET A 95 -4.95 -7.42 -13.54
N LEU A 96 -5.81 -8.11 -12.80
CA LEU A 96 -5.97 -9.55 -12.88
C LEU A 96 -7.21 -9.87 -13.72
N PRO A 97 -7.08 -10.67 -14.79
CA PRO A 97 -8.24 -11.17 -15.50
C PRO A 97 -9.06 -12.03 -14.54
N GLN A 98 -10.33 -11.70 -14.35
CA GLN A 98 -11.23 -12.50 -13.53
C GLN A 98 -11.69 -13.72 -14.32
N THR A 99 -11.60 -14.89 -13.70
CA THR A 99 -12.23 -16.11 -14.19
C THR A 99 -13.52 -16.36 -13.40
N GLY A 100 -14.55 -16.95 -14.01
CA GLY A 100 -15.93 -16.83 -13.52
C GLY A 100 -16.22 -17.24 -12.07
N GLU A 101 -15.42 -18.11 -11.43
CA GLU A 101 -15.57 -18.43 -10.00
C GLU A 101 -14.98 -17.36 -9.07
N GLU A 102 -13.99 -16.60 -9.51
CA GLU A 102 -13.35 -15.52 -8.74
C GLU A 102 -14.26 -14.29 -8.68
N GLU A 103 -15.00 -14.00 -9.76
CA GLU A 103 -15.91 -12.87 -9.86
C GLU A 103 -17.03 -12.89 -8.79
N GLN A 104 -17.37 -14.08 -8.27
CA GLN A 104 -18.44 -14.26 -7.28
C GLN A 104 -17.94 -14.27 -5.83
N ARG A 105 -16.62 -14.36 -5.60
CA ARG A 105 -16.06 -14.44 -4.24
C ARG A 105 -15.87 -13.05 -3.65
N GLN A 106 -16.08 -12.94 -2.34
CA GLN A 106 -15.76 -11.70 -1.63
C GLN A 106 -14.26 -11.41 -1.71
N MET A 107 -13.89 -10.13 -1.75
CA MET A 107 -12.51 -9.71 -1.92
C MET A 107 -11.60 -10.22 -0.79
N SER A 108 -12.13 -10.28 0.43
CA SER A 108 -11.48 -10.83 1.61
C SER A 108 -11.18 -12.34 1.48
N GLU A 109 -12.07 -13.12 0.85
CA GLU A 109 -11.87 -14.54 0.59
C GLU A 109 -10.78 -14.78 -0.46
N GLN A 110 -10.77 -13.97 -1.53
CA GLN A 110 -9.72 -14.01 -2.55
C GLN A 110 -8.35 -13.68 -1.94
N MET A 111 -8.28 -12.61 -1.12
CA MET A 111 -7.06 -12.23 -0.42
C MET A 111 -6.59 -13.33 0.55
N ALA A 112 -7.52 -14.00 1.25
CA ALA A 112 -7.18 -15.12 2.14
C ALA A 112 -6.63 -16.32 1.36
N ALA A 113 -7.16 -16.61 0.17
CA ALA A 113 -6.64 -17.66 -0.71
C ALA A 113 -5.20 -17.35 -1.14
N ILE A 114 -4.95 -16.12 -1.59
CA ILE A 114 -3.60 -15.64 -1.94
C ILE A 114 -2.67 -15.79 -0.74
N ARG A 115 -3.07 -15.32 0.44
CA ARG A 115 -2.27 -15.44 1.67
C ARG A 115 -1.88 -16.89 1.96
N ASN A 116 -2.82 -17.82 1.81
CA ASN A 116 -2.58 -19.24 2.07
C ASN A 116 -1.60 -19.85 1.08
N ASP A 117 -1.70 -19.50 -0.20
CA ASP A 117 -0.76 -19.96 -1.21
C ASP A 117 0.62 -19.34 -1.01
N MET A 118 0.67 -18.06 -0.62
CA MET A 118 1.93 -17.41 -0.26
C MET A 118 2.62 -18.11 0.92
N LYS A 119 1.89 -18.51 1.96
CA LYS A 119 2.44 -19.24 3.12
C LYS A 119 3.02 -20.60 2.75
N LYS A 120 2.47 -21.28 1.74
CA LYS A 120 2.99 -22.58 1.27
C LYS A 120 4.32 -22.43 0.54
N ILE A 121 4.45 -21.36 -0.27
CA ILE A 121 5.61 -21.11 -1.13
C ILE A 121 6.73 -20.39 -0.36
N TRP A 122 6.42 -19.29 0.32
CA TRP A 122 7.38 -18.43 1.02
C TRP A 122 7.33 -18.64 2.53
N LYS A 123 7.77 -19.82 2.97
CA LYS A 123 7.73 -20.24 4.39
C LYS A 123 8.54 -19.36 5.34
N GLN A 124 9.51 -18.60 4.80
CA GLN A 124 10.32 -17.67 5.56
C GLN A 124 9.60 -16.36 5.86
N ASN A 125 8.56 -15.99 5.10
CA ASN A 125 7.86 -14.73 5.29
C ASN A 125 7.03 -14.75 6.58
N VAL A 126 6.99 -13.61 7.27
CA VAL A 126 6.18 -13.44 8.48
C VAL A 126 4.95 -12.64 8.12
N PHE A 127 3.78 -13.27 8.16
CA PHE A 127 2.50 -12.62 7.87
C PHE A 127 1.92 -12.02 9.14
N TYR A 128 1.58 -10.73 9.11
CA TYR A 128 1.05 -9.99 10.24
C TYR A 128 -0.48 -9.95 10.16
N ASP A 129 -1.03 -8.81 9.79
CA ASP A 129 -2.45 -8.49 9.84
C ASP A 129 -3.13 -8.73 8.49
N THR A 130 -4.45 -8.72 8.58
CA THR A 130 -5.37 -8.69 7.45
C THR A 130 -6.51 -7.77 7.82
N GLY A 131 -7.11 -7.11 6.83
CA GLY A 131 -8.27 -6.29 7.06
C GLY A 131 -8.97 -5.92 5.78
N GLU A 132 -9.95 -5.05 5.92
CA GLU A 132 -10.70 -4.47 4.83
C GLU A 132 -10.89 -2.98 5.14
N VAL A 133 -10.78 -2.13 4.12
CA VAL A 133 -11.18 -0.73 4.20
C VAL A 133 -12.25 -0.47 3.15
N MET A 134 -13.16 0.46 3.45
CA MET A 134 -14.17 0.91 2.48
C MET A 134 -13.67 2.16 1.76
N ALA A 135 -13.57 2.08 0.45
CA ALA A 135 -13.28 3.20 -0.43
C ALA A 135 -14.56 3.60 -1.15
N GLU A 136 -15.26 4.61 -0.62
CA GLU A 136 -16.65 4.92 -0.97
C GLU A 136 -17.53 3.65 -0.85
N ASN A 137 -17.94 3.04 -1.97
CA ASN A 137 -18.73 1.82 -2.03
C ASN A 137 -17.92 0.57 -2.43
N THR A 138 -16.60 0.69 -2.57
CA THR A 138 -15.73 -0.40 -2.99
C THR A 138 -14.98 -0.97 -1.77
N PRO A 139 -15.20 -2.24 -1.40
CA PRO A 139 -14.40 -2.90 -0.38
C PRO A 139 -12.99 -3.20 -0.91
N VAL A 140 -11.98 -2.86 -0.12
CA VAL A 140 -10.57 -3.09 -0.42
C VAL A 140 -9.99 -4.02 0.66
N ALA A 141 -9.83 -5.29 0.31
CA ALA A 141 -9.23 -6.27 1.21
C ALA A 141 -7.71 -6.15 1.18
N TRP A 142 -7.06 -6.31 2.32
CA TRP A 142 -5.62 -6.19 2.43
C TRP A 142 -5.01 -7.18 3.41
N MET A 143 -3.70 -7.42 3.24
CA MET A 143 -2.85 -8.14 4.17
C MET A 143 -1.45 -7.54 4.18
N ASP A 144 -0.73 -7.68 5.29
CA ASP A 144 0.67 -7.31 5.35
C ASP A 144 1.57 -8.43 5.87
N PHE A 145 2.83 -8.36 5.45
CA PHE A 145 3.84 -9.34 5.80
C PHE A 145 5.24 -8.75 5.63
N ARG A 146 6.19 -9.35 6.33
CA ARG A 146 7.62 -9.13 6.13
C ARG A 146 8.15 -10.20 5.20
N ALA A 147 8.75 -9.75 4.10
CA ALA A 147 9.50 -10.59 3.19
C ALA A 147 11.00 -10.52 3.52
N TYR A 148 11.66 -11.68 3.53
CA TYR A 148 13.10 -11.78 3.72
C TYR A 148 13.79 -11.77 2.35
N CYS A 149 14.66 -10.79 2.16
CA CYS A 149 15.49 -10.63 0.96
C CYS A 149 16.97 -10.83 1.33
N LEU A 150 17.82 -10.99 0.33
CA LEU A 150 19.27 -11.15 0.55
C LEU A 150 19.87 -9.91 1.23
N ASP A 151 19.44 -8.72 0.82
CA ASP A 151 19.99 -7.43 1.27
C ASP A 151 19.19 -6.77 2.41
N GLY A 152 18.31 -7.53 3.06
CA GLY A 152 17.51 -7.04 4.17
C GLY A 152 16.09 -7.54 4.18
N ASN A 153 15.21 -6.81 4.85
CA ASN A 153 13.81 -7.18 5.00
C ASN A 153 12.93 -6.12 4.36
N LEU A 154 11.99 -6.57 3.54
CA LEU A 154 10.96 -5.71 2.99
C LEU A 154 9.70 -5.86 3.83
N TYR A 155 9.10 -4.73 4.17
CA TYR A 155 7.70 -4.71 4.51
C TYR A 155 6.89 -4.74 3.22
N SER A 156 5.87 -5.58 3.15
CA SER A 156 4.96 -5.69 2.02
C SER A 156 3.52 -5.62 2.49
N PHE A 157 2.73 -4.82 1.80
CA PHE A 157 1.31 -4.61 2.01
C PHE A 157 0.58 -4.90 0.70
N LEU A 158 -0.11 -6.04 0.66
CA LEU A 158 -0.91 -6.46 -0.48
C LEU A 158 -2.34 -5.98 -0.27
N PHE A 159 -2.98 -5.47 -1.32
CA PHE A 159 -4.37 -5.09 -1.31
C PHE A 159 -5.06 -5.47 -2.62
N MET A 160 -6.37 -5.68 -2.57
CA MET A 160 -7.16 -6.04 -3.74
C MET A 160 -8.53 -5.39 -3.66
N PHE A 161 -9.03 -4.96 -4.82
CA PHE A 161 -10.38 -4.41 -4.98
C PHE A 161 -10.91 -4.72 -6.38
N GLN A 162 -12.24 -4.58 -6.53
CA GLN A 162 -12.95 -4.86 -7.77
C GLN A 162 -13.14 -3.59 -8.60
N THR A 163 -13.01 -3.70 -9.92
CA THR A 163 -13.51 -2.73 -10.90
C THR A 163 -14.62 -3.38 -11.73
N GLN A 164 -15.35 -2.63 -12.58
CA GLN A 164 -16.45 -3.17 -13.39
C GLN A 164 -16.14 -4.46 -14.17
N ALA A 165 -14.88 -4.65 -14.60
CA ALA A 165 -14.50 -5.78 -15.45
C ALA A 165 -13.46 -6.73 -14.82
N GLN A 166 -12.61 -6.24 -13.91
CA GLN A 166 -11.41 -6.95 -13.46
C GLN A 166 -11.06 -6.62 -12.00
N SER A 167 -10.33 -7.52 -11.34
CA SER A 167 -9.75 -7.23 -10.02
C SER A 167 -8.41 -6.53 -10.18
N VAL A 168 -8.14 -5.58 -9.29
CA VAL A 168 -6.83 -4.94 -9.21
C VAL A 168 -6.12 -5.50 -7.99
N LEU A 169 -4.95 -6.10 -8.21
CA LEU A 169 -4.01 -6.47 -7.15
C LEU A 169 -2.96 -5.38 -7.02
N GLY A 170 -2.93 -4.76 -5.85
CA GLY A 170 -1.91 -3.81 -5.44
C GLY A 170 -0.87 -4.42 -4.51
N ASN A 171 0.36 -3.93 -4.62
CA ASN A 171 1.44 -4.23 -3.69
C ASN A 171 2.16 -2.92 -3.36
N PHE A 172 2.12 -2.53 -2.10
CA PHE A 172 3.05 -1.57 -1.54
C PHE A 172 4.20 -2.29 -0.84
N HIS A 173 5.42 -1.78 -0.98
CA HIS A 173 6.55 -2.24 -0.19
C HIS A 173 7.53 -1.10 0.12
N CYS A 174 8.22 -1.25 1.24
CA CYS A 174 9.31 -0.38 1.66
C CYS A 174 10.31 -1.19 2.50
N SER A 175 11.43 -0.57 2.89
CA SER A 175 12.30 -1.15 3.92
C SER A 175 11.51 -1.42 5.20
N PHE A 176 11.73 -2.58 5.82
CA PHE A 176 11.09 -2.91 7.09
C PHE A 176 11.40 -1.92 8.22
N GLN A 177 12.42 -1.06 8.09
CA GLN A 177 12.77 -0.07 9.11
C GLN A 177 11.80 1.12 9.17
N ILE A 178 11.00 1.35 8.12
CA ILE A 178 10.10 2.51 7.99
C ILE A 178 8.64 2.08 7.81
N TYR A 179 8.32 0.81 8.11
CA TYR A 179 6.99 0.28 7.86
C TYR A 179 5.90 0.92 8.73
N ASP A 180 6.25 1.31 9.95
CA ASP A 180 5.36 1.95 10.92
C ASP A 180 4.98 3.37 10.49
N ILE A 181 5.87 4.04 9.76
CA ILE A 181 5.59 5.31 9.07
C ILE A 181 4.61 5.09 7.91
N TRP A 182 4.82 4.06 7.10
CA TRP A 182 4.08 3.88 5.84
C TRP A 182 2.76 3.11 5.95
N LYS A 183 2.65 2.11 6.83
CA LYS A 183 1.42 1.31 7.00
C LYS A 183 0.17 2.18 7.17
N PRO A 184 0.11 3.17 8.08
CA PRO A 184 -1.08 4.01 8.22
C PRO A 184 -1.34 4.90 7.01
N VAL A 185 -0.29 5.40 6.36
CA VAL A 185 -0.40 6.18 5.11
C VAL A 185 -1.08 5.34 4.04
N ILE A 186 -0.63 4.09 3.85
CA ILE A 186 -1.20 3.18 2.85
C ILE A 186 -2.65 2.83 3.18
N ILE A 187 -2.96 2.42 4.41
CA ILE A 187 -4.34 2.15 4.83
C ILE A 187 -5.23 3.36 4.54
N LYS A 188 -4.72 4.57 4.79
CA LYS A 188 -5.47 5.80 4.60
C LYS A 188 -5.70 6.15 3.13
N ILE A 189 -4.70 6.07 2.26
CA ILE A 189 -4.88 6.36 0.83
C ILE A 189 -5.75 5.31 0.12
N LEU A 190 -5.80 4.07 0.61
CA LEU A 190 -6.69 3.05 0.04
C LEU A 190 -8.17 3.45 0.16
N THR A 191 -8.56 4.24 1.17
CA THR A 191 -9.95 4.76 1.27
C THR A 191 -10.30 5.78 0.20
N THR A 192 -9.33 6.22 -0.60
CA THR A 192 -9.52 7.18 -1.70
C THR A 192 -9.66 6.51 -3.07
N ILE A 193 -9.61 5.17 -3.10
CA ILE A 193 -9.80 4.42 -4.33
C ILE A 193 -11.19 4.73 -4.89
N GLN A 194 -11.21 5.19 -6.14
CA GLN A 194 -12.42 5.33 -6.91
C GLN A 194 -12.35 4.32 -8.05
N ALA A 195 -13.18 3.30 -7.95
CA ALA A 195 -13.46 2.36 -9.01
C ALA A 195 -14.97 2.44 -9.27
N GLU A 196 -15.39 2.55 -10.51
CA GLU A 196 -16.81 2.37 -10.81
C GLU A 196 -17.17 0.92 -10.48
N SER A 197 -17.95 0.72 -9.42
CA SER A 197 -18.56 -0.56 -9.07
C SER A 197 -19.96 -0.64 -9.69
N ARG A 198 -20.37 -1.81 -10.20
CA ARG A 198 -21.74 -2.04 -10.65
C ARG A 198 -22.77 -1.89 -9.54
#